data_AF-A0A6I9UJK7-F1
#
_entry.id   AF-A0A6I9UJK7-F1
#
_cell.length_a   1.000
_cell.length_b   1.000
_cell.length_c   1.000
_cell.angle_alpha   90.00
_cell.angle_beta   90.00
_cell.angle_gamma   90.00
#
_symmetry.space_group_name_H-M   'P 1'
#
loop_
_entity.id
_entity.type
_entity.pdbx_description
1 polymer ?
#
loop_
_entity_poly.entity_id
_entity_poly.type
_entity_poly.pdbx_seq_one_letter_code
_entity_poly.pdbx_strand_id
1 'polypeptide(L)'
;MFDQNEVKRPRNSQMGRKGSELEPTRWGTLILLLMGLVSFSVVYIFMSSVLSPSSSLSASSRTRSLRYVDGSYENDGNNSEFELSGGGECCRGIQGLELWGAAVKWGTEFKFNSSEQCCKACKKMCTGKDGPCLCDSWVFCGNKEACGEKLGECWLKKQKDVLAPDKQETGNKNMWTSGLVFGGGEGIVGLETEYGTLHIKLLPDCSPHSVAYILELLALRHCAGCHFYRAESRGRSWDAKGNHIKDSSFGPPFALIQGTLDAQGLPFNKIQTEHCPTIRRGSVAWVGSGPEFFISLANHEEWKKSYTVFGSVLPEDMVIAEKIAQLPTKPDAWNNINVSVLEQTVPLKIQRVKISSSDMNLNAD
;
A
#
# COMPACT_ATOMS: atom_id res chain seq x y z
N MET A 1 -60.08 43.76 53.75
CA MET A 1 -60.37 43.36 55.13
C MET A 1 -59.13 42.64 55.64
N PHE A 2 -58.44 43.28 56.60
CA PHE A 2 -57.14 42.96 57.25
C PHE A 2 -55.87 42.98 56.33
N ASP A 3 -54.93 43.96 56.39
CA ASP A 3 -54.02 44.46 57.48
C ASP A 3 -52.82 43.46 57.66
N GLN A 4 -51.51 43.76 57.71
CA GLN A 4 -50.63 44.88 58.13
C GLN A 4 -49.29 44.79 57.32
N ASN A 5 -48.61 45.88 56.91
CA ASN A 5 -47.55 46.64 57.62
C ASN A 5 -46.62 45.81 58.53
N GLU A 6 -45.34 46.09 58.77
CA GLU A 6 -44.26 46.96 58.26
C GLU A 6 -43.22 46.89 59.41
N VAL A 7 -41.93 46.60 59.21
CA VAL A 7 -40.88 47.15 60.10
C VAL A 7 -39.58 47.42 59.32
N LYS A 8 -39.25 48.72 59.21
CA LYS A 8 -37.97 49.32 58.80
C LYS A 8 -36.98 49.32 59.98
N ARG A 9 -35.64 49.39 59.80
CA ARG A 9 -34.75 50.59 59.70
C ARG A 9 -33.34 50.18 60.24
N PRO A 10 -32.26 51.00 60.24
CA PRO A 10 -31.77 52.04 59.31
C PRO A 10 -30.23 51.99 59.03
N ARG A 11 -29.75 52.99 58.26
CA ARG A 11 -28.39 53.31 57.77
C ARG A 11 -27.42 53.95 58.80
N ASN A 12 -26.11 53.82 58.54
CA ASN A 12 -25.02 54.84 58.46
C ASN A 12 -23.65 54.10 58.50
N SER A 13 -22.48 54.50 58.01
CA SER A 13 -21.85 55.80 57.69
C SER A 13 -20.51 55.57 56.93
N GLN A 14 -19.90 56.67 56.47
CA GLN A 14 -18.77 56.86 55.54
C GLN A 14 -17.35 56.36 55.92
N MET A 15 -16.54 56.24 54.85
CA MET A 15 -15.10 56.59 54.64
C MET A 15 -13.97 56.00 55.50
N GLY A 16 -13.10 55.24 54.80
CA GLY A 16 -11.69 55.63 54.58
C GLY A 16 -10.60 54.93 55.39
N ARG A 17 -9.81 54.06 54.73
CA ARG A 17 -8.33 54.07 54.82
C ARG A 17 -7.67 53.17 53.76
N LYS A 18 -6.62 53.72 53.16
CA LYS A 18 -5.76 53.21 52.09
C LYS A 18 -4.78 52.17 52.67
N GLY A 19 -4.70 50.99 52.06
CA GLY A 19 -3.71 49.95 52.34
C GLY A 19 -3.29 49.30 51.03
N SER A 20 -1.99 49.28 50.77
CA SER A 20 -1.30 48.84 49.55
C SER A 20 -1.54 47.36 49.22
N GLU A 21 -2.10 47.07 48.04
CA GLU A 21 -2.09 45.73 47.45
C GLU A 21 -0.92 45.60 46.47
N LEU A 22 0.01 44.67 46.76
CA LEU A 22 0.91 44.10 45.77
C LEU A 22 0.11 43.16 44.86
N GLU A 23 0.21 43.34 43.54
CA GLU A 23 -0.46 42.50 42.54
C GLU A 23 -0.11 41.00 42.68
N PRO A 24 -1.08 40.10 42.94
CA PRO A 24 -0.84 38.65 43.00
C PRO A 24 -0.96 37.95 41.63
N THR A 25 -1.36 38.66 40.58
CA THR A 25 -1.86 38.06 39.32
C THR A 25 -0.78 37.76 38.28
N ARG A 26 0.43 38.34 38.44
CA ARG A 26 1.52 38.21 37.45
C ARG A 26 2.43 37.00 37.68
N TRP A 27 2.44 36.43 38.88
CA TRP A 27 3.30 35.29 39.23
C TRP A 27 2.58 33.94 39.06
N GLY A 28 1.27 33.88 39.29
CA GLY A 28 0.50 32.64 39.10
C GLY A 28 0.51 32.13 37.66
N THR A 29 0.38 33.04 36.69
CA THR A 29 0.47 32.73 35.25
C THR A 29 1.88 32.29 34.83
N LEU A 30 2.92 32.88 35.42
CA LEU A 30 4.32 32.52 35.17
C LEU A 30 4.66 31.13 35.73
N ILE A 31 4.13 30.79 36.91
CA ILE A 31 4.28 29.47 37.51
C ILE A 31 3.56 28.40 36.66
N LEU A 32 2.34 28.67 36.18
CA LEU A 32 1.61 27.74 35.31
C LEU A 32 2.31 27.50 33.96
N LEU A 33 2.89 28.54 33.36
CA LEU A 33 3.71 28.40 32.15
C LEU A 33 4.98 27.58 32.39
N LEU A 34 5.68 27.81 33.51
CA LEU A 34 6.86 27.04 33.90
C LEU A 34 6.53 25.56 34.14
N MET A 35 5.41 25.27 34.81
CA MET A 35 4.95 23.89 35.02
C MET A 35 4.59 23.19 33.71
N GLY A 36 3.98 23.92 32.76
CA GLY A 36 3.73 23.43 31.41
C GLY A 36 5.02 23.10 30.67
N LEU A 37 6.01 24.01 30.68
CA LEU A 37 7.30 23.80 30.00
C LEU A 37 8.10 22.62 30.60
N VAL A 38 8.06 22.43 31.91
CA VAL A 38 8.69 21.27 32.56
C VAL A 38 8.01 19.97 32.14
N SER A 39 6.67 19.95 32.09
CA SER A 39 5.91 18.79 31.61
C SER A 39 6.25 18.42 30.16
N PHE A 40 6.29 19.41 29.26
CA PHE A 40 6.68 19.19 27.86
C PHE A 40 8.14 18.71 27.71
N SER A 41 9.04 19.20 28.57
CA SER A 41 10.45 18.80 28.55
C SER A 41 10.63 17.33 28.98
N VAL A 42 9.89 16.88 29.99
CA VAL A 42 9.93 15.48 30.46
C VAL A 42 9.37 14.53 29.39
N VAL A 43 8.26 14.90 28.73
CA VAL A 43 7.69 14.12 27.62
C VAL A 43 8.66 14.06 26.44
N TYR A 44 9.32 15.17 26.09
CA TYR A 44 10.30 15.20 25.00
C TYR A 44 11.53 14.34 25.29
N ILE A 45 12.05 14.36 26.54
CA ILE A 45 13.18 13.53 26.95
C ILE A 45 12.80 12.04 26.92
N PHE A 46 11.59 11.68 27.35
CA PHE A 46 11.12 10.28 27.36
C PHE A 46 10.87 9.75 25.94
N MET A 47 10.30 10.56 25.05
CA MET A 47 10.13 10.18 23.64
C MET A 47 11.49 10.08 22.93
N SER A 48 12.45 10.94 23.27
CA SER A 48 13.80 10.90 22.70
C SER A 48 14.61 9.70 23.18
N SER A 49 14.42 9.21 24.41
CA SER A 49 15.10 8.01 24.93
C SER A 49 14.48 6.71 24.42
N VAL A 50 13.18 6.69 24.09
CA VAL A 50 12.49 5.53 23.50
C VAL A 50 12.74 5.42 21.98
N LEU A 51 13.02 6.54 21.30
CA LEU A 51 13.25 6.59 19.84
C LEU A 51 14.73 6.69 19.44
N SER A 52 15.67 6.73 20.39
CA SER A 52 17.10 6.70 20.09
C SER A 52 17.57 5.25 19.86
N PRO A 53 18.10 4.88 18.67
CA PRO A 53 18.76 3.61 18.48
C PRO A 53 20.02 3.57 19.34
N SER A 54 20.18 2.52 20.14
CA SER A 54 21.43 2.23 20.83
C SER A 54 22.55 2.01 19.81
N SER A 55 23.40 3.01 19.64
CA SER A 55 24.65 2.90 18.90
C SER A 55 25.68 2.12 19.72
N SER A 56 25.73 0.81 19.51
CA SER A 56 26.91 0.01 19.80
C SER A 56 27.36 -0.71 18.53
N LEU A 57 28.14 -0.01 17.70
CA LEU A 57 28.99 -0.65 16.70
C LEU A 57 30.41 -0.10 16.82
N SER A 58 31.25 -0.95 17.41
CA SER A 58 32.69 -0.91 17.30
C SER A 58 33.10 -1.02 15.82
N ALA A 59 34.05 -0.16 15.46
CA ALA A 59 34.66 -0.11 14.15
C ALA A 59 35.43 -1.40 13.83
N SER A 60 35.17 -1.97 12.66
CA SER A 60 36.18 -2.72 11.91
C SER A 60 35.92 -2.57 10.42
N SER A 61 36.81 -1.80 9.79
CA SER A 61 36.90 -1.54 8.37
C SER A 61 37.33 -2.78 7.60
N ARG A 62 36.53 -3.21 6.62
CA ARG A 62 37.03 -3.93 5.45
C ARG A 62 36.38 -3.38 4.19
N THR A 63 37.08 -2.43 3.58
CA THR A 63 36.93 -2.04 2.18
C THR A 63 37.12 -3.27 1.29
N ARG A 64 36.09 -3.66 0.54
CA ARG A 64 36.23 -4.62 -0.55
C ARG A 64 35.96 -3.89 -1.87
N SER A 65 37.07 -3.54 -2.52
CA SER A 65 37.15 -3.01 -3.87
C SER A 65 36.48 -3.96 -4.86
N LEU A 66 35.51 -3.47 -5.62
CA LEU A 66 34.92 -4.17 -6.77
C LEU A 66 35.84 -3.96 -7.98
N ARG A 67 36.51 -5.04 -8.40
CA ARG A 67 37.15 -5.10 -9.71
C ARG A 67 36.08 -5.35 -10.78
N TYR A 68 36.04 -4.44 -11.74
CA TYR A 68 35.56 -4.66 -13.10
C TYR A 68 36.25 -5.89 -13.70
N VAL A 69 35.46 -6.82 -14.24
CA VAL A 69 35.93 -7.77 -15.25
C VAL A 69 34.88 -7.79 -16.37
N ASP A 70 35.35 -7.34 -17.51
CA ASP A 70 34.75 -7.44 -18.85
C ASP A 70 34.88 -8.88 -19.37
N GLY A 71 33.93 -9.34 -20.19
CA GLY A 71 34.01 -10.69 -20.79
C GLY A 71 32.70 -11.27 -21.35
N SER A 72 32.38 -10.85 -22.59
CA SER A 72 31.88 -11.65 -23.74
C SER A 72 30.65 -12.58 -23.62
N TYR A 73 29.65 -12.23 -24.44
CA TYR A 73 28.66 -13.04 -25.17
C TYR A 73 28.74 -14.58 -25.10
N GLU A 74 27.62 -15.20 -24.77
CA GLU A 74 27.02 -16.27 -25.58
C GLU A 74 25.48 -16.23 -25.46
N ASN A 75 24.83 -16.40 -26.62
CA ASN A 75 23.40 -16.35 -26.85
C ASN A 75 22.73 -17.62 -26.31
N ASP A 76 21.62 -17.51 -25.55
CA ASP A 76 20.57 -18.51 -25.63
C ASP A 76 19.19 -17.94 -25.27
N GLY A 77 18.16 -18.47 -25.94
CA GLY A 77 16.94 -17.77 -26.32
C GLY A 77 15.89 -17.44 -25.24
N ASN A 78 15.19 -16.33 -25.52
CA ASN A 78 13.88 -15.87 -25.05
C ASN A 78 13.09 -16.77 -24.07
N ASN A 79 12.95 -16.27 -22.84
CA ASN A 79 11.69 -16.26 -22.10
C ASN A 79 11.70 -15.00 -21.22
N SER A 80 10.89 -13.99 -21.58
CA SER A 80 10.72 -12.78 -20.77
C SER A 80 9.84 -13.10 -19.56
N GLU A 81 10.36 -13.87 -18.62
CA GLU A 81 9.85 -13.94 -17.27
C GLU A 81 10.31 -12.67 -16.57
N PHE A 82 9.36 -11.79 -16.26
CA PHE A 82 9.63 -10.49 -15.64
C PHE A 82 10.14 -10.72 -14.21
N GLU A 83 11.43 -11.03 -14.07
CA GLU A 83 12.12 -11.09 -12.78
C GLU A 83 12.28 -9.66 -12.24
N LEU A 84 11.32 -9.26 -11.41
CA LEU A 84 11.38 -8.07 -10.56
C LEU A 84 12.55 -8.21 -9.57
N SER A 85 13.75 -7.83 -10.03
CA SER A 85 14.92 -7.72 -9.17
C SER A 85 14.79 -6.53 -8.22
N GLY A 86 14.29 -6.81 -7.01
CA GLY A 86 14.81 -6.23 -5.77
C GLY A 86 13.83 -5.37 -4.96
N GLY A 87 13.48 -5.88 -3.77
CA GLY A 87 12.99 -5.08 -2.63
C GLY A 87 11.88 -5.73 -1.82
N GLY A 88 12.24 -6.65 -0.94
CA GLY A 88 11.31 -7.48 -0.15
C GLY A 88 11.07 -8.83 -0.82
N GLU A 89 11.34 -9.93 -0.13
CA GLU A 89 11.03 -11.27 -0.63
C GLU A 89 9.50 -11.44 -0.66
N CYS A 90 8.95 -11.77 -1.84
CA CYS A 90 7.56 -12.17 -2.01
C CYS A 90 7.29 -13.48 -1.24
N CYS A 91 6.05 -13.97 -1.30
CA CYS A 91 5.61 -15.21 -0.65
C CYS A 91 5.53 -15.15 0.89
N ARG A 92 5.23 -13.99 1.47
CA ARG A 92 5.08 -13.84 2.93
C ARG A 92 3.70 -14.25 3.45
N GLY A 93 2.65 -13.95 2.68
CA GLY A 93 1.25 -14.11 3.08
C GLY A 93 0.80 -13.11 4.16
N ILE A 94 -0.44 -13.28 4.61
CA ILE A 94 -1.08 -12.50 5.68
C ILE A 94 -1.12 -13.38 6.93
N GLN A 95 -0.55 -12.90 8.04
CA GLN A 95 -0.62 -13.57 9.33
C GLN A 95 -2.03 -13.45 9.94
N GLY A 96 -2.48 -14.49 10.64
CA GLY A 96 -3.79 -14.50 11.27
C GLY A 96 -4.94 -14.62 10.27
N LEU A 97 -4.67 -15.10 9.07
CA LEU A 97 -5.68 -15.33 8.02
C LEU A 97 -5.71 -16.82 7.69
N GLU A 98 -6.92 -17.38 7.59
CA GLU A 98 -7.16 -18.71 7.04
C GLU A 98 -8.01 -18.61 5.78
N LEU A 99 -7.36 -18.89 4.64
CA LEU A 99 -8.06 -19.08 3.38
C LEU A 99 -8.62 -20.51 3.33
N TRP A 100 -9.94 -20.61 3.22
CA TRP A 100 -10.62 -21.88 3.08
C TRP A 100 -10.50 -22.41 1.64
N GLY A 101 -10.94 -23.63 1.37
CA GLY A 101 -10.91 -24.20 0.02
C GLY A 101 -10.55 -25.68 -0.01
N ALA A 102 -10.79 -26.31 -1.16
CA ALA A 102 -10.51 -27.72 -1.37
C ALA A 102 -9.00 -27.99 -1.30
N ALA A 103 -8.59 -28.99 -0.51
CA ALA A 103 -7.18 -29.34 -0.37
C ALA A 103 -6.68 -30.05 -1.64
N VAL A 104 -5.62 -29.51 -2.22
CA VAL A 104 -4.86 -30.07 -3.34
C VAL A 104 -3.65 -30.85 -2.80
N LYS A 105 -3.06 -30.35 -1.70
CA LYS A 105 -2.11 -31.09 -0.86
C LYS A 105 -2.51 -30.94 0.61
N TRP A 106 -2.52 -32.06 1.31
CA TRP A 106 -2.87 -32.14 2.73
C TRP A 106 -1.66 -31.78 3.60
N GLY A 107 -1.82 -30.79 4.49
CA GLY A 107 -0.71 -30.27 5.30
C GLY A 107 -0.19 -31.23 6.37
N THR A 108 -0.97 -32.25 6.75
CA THR A 108 -0.56 -33.30 7.70
C THR A 108 0.68 -34.05 7.24
N GLU A 109 0.83 -34.25 5.93
CA GLU A 109 1.96 -34.93 5.28
C GLU A 109 2.88 -33.97 4.50
N PHE A 110 2.45 -32.72 4.33
CA PHE A 110 3.15 -31.72 3.55
C PHE A 110 3.58 -30.56 4.45
N LYS A 111 4.85 -30.62 4.91
CA LYS A 111 5.38 -29.68 5.90
C LYS A 111 6.58 -28.90 5.37
N PHE A 112 6.69 -27.64 5.80
CA PHE A 112 7.80 -26.75 5.51
C PHE A 112 8.24 -25.98 6.76
N ASN A 113 9.39 -25.31 6.65
CA ASN A 113 9.94 -24.50 7.74
C ASN A 113 9.54 -23.01 7.62
N SER A 114 8.92 -22.60 6.52
CA SER A 114 8.47 -21.22 6.31
C SER A 114 7.25 -21.12 5.39
N SER A 115 6.52 -20.00 5.52
CA SER A 115 5.42 -19.63 4.61
C SER A 115 5.91 -19.44 3.19
N GLU A 116 7.14 -18.93 3.03
CA GLU A 116 7.77 -18.74 1.72
C GLU A 116 7.90 -20.06 0.95
N GLN A 117 8.36 -21.13 1.62
CA GLN A 117 8.45 -22.46 1.02
C GLN A 117 7.06 -23.00 0.65
N CYS A 118 6.05 -22.77 1.50
CA CYS A 118 4.68 -23.18 1.24
C CYS A 118 4.08 -22.46 0.01
N CYS A 119 4.24 -21.14 -0.07
CA CYS A 119 3.85 -20.32 -1.22
C CYS A 119 4.57 -20.76 -2.50
N LYS A 120 5.90 -20.95 -2.45
CA LYS A 120 6.68 -21.44 -3.59
C LYS A 120 6.21 -22.81 -4.05
N ALA A 121 5.80 -23.69 -3.14
CA ALA A 121 5.22 -24.98 -3.51
C ALA A 121 3.87 -24.83 -4.24
N CYS A 122 3.00 -23.91 -3.80
CA CYS A 122 1.77 -23.56 -4.50
C CYS A 122 2.06 -23.02 -5.91
N LYS A 123 2.98 -22.04 -6.03
CA LYS A 123 3.40 -21.45 -7.31
C LYS A 123 3.92 -22.48 -8.29
N LYS A 124 4.66 -23.49 -7.82
CA LYS A 124 5.15 -24.60 -8.68
C LYS A 124 4.03 -25.44 -9.29
N MET A 125 2.80 -25.36 -8.77
CA MET A 125 1.62 -26.01 -9.34
C MET A 125 0.88 -25.13 -10.36
N CYS A 126 1.44 -23.98 -10.72
CA CYS A 126 1.04 -23.11 -11.82
C CYS A 126 1.94 -23.37 -13.03
N THR A 127 1.81 -24.53 -13.66
CA THR A 127 2.71 -24.97 -14.75
C THR A 127 2.25 -24.58 -16.15
N GLY A 128 1.07 -23.98 -16.30
CA GLY A 128 0.50 -23.57 -17.59
C GLY A 128 0.93 -22.15 -17.97
N LYS A 129 1.26 -21.94 -19.25
CA LYS A 129 1.34 -20.58 -19.84
C LYS A 129 -0.04 -19.93 -19.92
N ASP A 130 -1.06 -20.75 -20.11
CA ASP A 130 -2.47 -20.38 -20.19
C ASP A 130 -3.28 -21.31 -19.26
N GLY A 131 -4.04 -20.73 -18.33
CA GLY A 131 -5.00 -21.46 -17.50
C GLY A 131 -4.79 -21.36 -15.98
N PRO A 132 -5.81 -21.78 -15.20
CA PRO A 132 -5.85 -21.60 -13.77
C PRO A 132 -4.83 -22.50 -13.06
N CYS A 133 -4.22 -22.01 -11.98
CA CYS A 133 -3.34 -22.84 -11.16
C CYS A 133 -4.09 -24.01 -10.52
N LEU A 134 -3.43 -25.17 -10.37
CA LEU A 134 -3.97 -26.26 -9.55
C LEU A 134 -4.04 -25.86 -8.07
N CYS A 135 -3.09 -25.04 -7.61
CA CYS A 135 -3.10 -24.38 -6.30
C CYS A 135 -3.12 -22.86 -6.51
N ASP A 136 -4.14 -22.19 -5.99
CA ASP A 136 -4.30 -20.73 -6.05
C ASP A 136 -4.40 -20.08 -4.67
N SER A 137 -4.40 -20.90 -3.61
CA SER A 137 -4.24 -20.43 -2.24
C SER A 137 -3.48 -21.44 -1.38
N TRP A 138 -2.86 -20.95 -0.32
CA TRP A 138 -2.12 -21.77 0.61
C TRP A 138 -2.31 -21.27 2.04
N VAL A 139 -2.24 -22.19 3.01
CA VAL A 139 -2.18 -21.86 4.44
C VAL A 139 -1.00 -22.57 5.11
N PHE A 140 -0.29 -21.86 5.97
CA PHE A 140 0.91 -22.33 6.64
C PHE A 140 0.88 -22.02 8.13
N CYS A 141 1.25 -22.99 8.97
CA CYS A 141 1.36 -22.78 10.41
C CYS A 141 2.83 -22.62 10.84
N GLY A 142 3.26 -21.37 11.02
CA GLY A 142 4.64 -21.04 11.43
C GLY A 142 4.83 -20.67 12.89
N ASN A 143 3.75 -20.37 13.61
CA ASN A 143 3.83 -19.90 15.00
C ASN A 143 3.99 -21.08 15.97
N LYS A 144 5.18 -21.25 16.54
CA LYS A 144 5.48 -22.35 17.49
C LYS A 144 4.54 -22.42 18.69
N GLU A 145 4.07 -21.27 19.18
CA GLU A 145 3.20 -21.18 20.36
C GLU A 145 1.75 -21.50 20.02
N ALA A 146 1.27 -21.10 18.83
CA ALA A 146 -0.12 -21.27 18.43
C ALA A 146 -0.39 -22.57 17.67
N CYS A 147 0.60 -23.12 16.96
CA CYS A 147 0.39 -24.21 16.00
C CYS A 147 0.30 -25.60 16.63
N GLY A 148 0.92 -25.84 17.79
CA GLY A 148 0.99 -27.18 18.40
C GLY A 148 1.48 -28.24 17.40
N GLU A 149 0.72 -29.32 17.23
CA GLU A 149 1.03 -30.42 16.31
C GLU A 149 1.00 -30.01 14.83
N LYS A 150 0.34 -28.88 14.52
CA LYS A 150 0.23 -28.33 13.16
C LYS A 150 1.44 -27.53 12.73
N LEU A 151 2.46 -27.40 13.60
CA LEU A 151 3.66 -26.65 13.26
C LEU A 151 4.28 -27.20 11.96
N GLY A 152 4.53 -26.27 11.04
CA GLY A 152 5.11 -26.55 9.73
C GLY A 152 4.11 -27.06 8.69
N GLU A 153 2.85 -27.38 9.05
CA GLU A 153 1.86 -27.81 8.06
C GLU A 153 1.66 -26.75 6.98
N CYS A 154 1.73 -27.20 5.73
CA CYS A 154 1.46 -26.41 4.54
C CYS A 154 0.30 -27.04 3.78
N TRP A 155 -0.82 -26.35 3.73
CA TRP A 155 -1.99 -26.80 3.01
C TRP A 155 -2.07 -26.04 1.70
N LEU A 156 -1.96 -26.77 0.59
CA LEU A 156 -2.17 -26.21 -0.74
C LEU A 156 -3.62 -26.40 -1.11
N LYS A 157 -4.28 -25.34 -1.56
CA LYS A 157 -5.72 -25.29 -1.74
C LYS A 157 -6.12 -24.70 -3.08
N LYS A 158 -7.36 -24.96 -3.47
CA LYS A 158 -8.03 -24.36 -4.63
C LYS A 158 -9.25 -23.56 -4.16
N GLN A 159 -9.32 -22.30 -4.57
CA GLN A 159 -10.47 -21.42 -4.42
C GLN A 159 -11.53 -21.76 -5.47
N LYS A 160 -12.80 -21.57 -5.10
CA LYS A 160 -13.89 -21.55 -6.08
C LYS A 160 -13.81 -20.30 -6.95
N ASP A 161 -13.40 -19.18 -6.35
CA ASP A 161 -13.24 -17.89 -6.99
C ASP A 161 -12.03 -17.16 -6.40
N VAL A 162 -10.96 -17.04 -7.16
CA VAL A 162 -9.71 -16.39 -6.72
C VAL A 162 -9.86 -14.88 -6.48
N LEU A 163 -10.87 -14.23 -7.08
CA LEU A 163 -11.18 -12.82 -6.90
C LEU A 163 -12.25 -12.58 -5.82
N ALA A 164 -12.77 -13.64 -5.19
CA ALA A 164 -13.57 -13.60 -3.97
C ALA A 164 -13.21 -14.82 -3.12
N PRO A 165 -11.99 -14.84 -2.55
CA PRO A 165 -11.49 -16.01 -1.85
C PRO A 165 -12.31 -16.28 -0.59
N ASP A 166 -12.62 -17.54 -0.35
CA ASP A 166 -13.34 -17.99 0.83
C ASP A 166 -12.42 -17.86 2.04
N LYS A 167 -12.86 -17.10 3.05
CA LYS A 167 -12.15 -16.93 4.32
C LYS A 167 -12.91 -17.67 5.40
N GLN A 168 -12.21 -18.37 6.29
CA GLN A 168 -12.85 -18.90 7.48
C GLN A 168 -12.97 -17.79 8.52
N GLU A 169 -14.20 -17.35 8.83
CA GLU A 169 -14.45 -16.37 9.89
C GLU A 169 -13.90 -16.92 11.21
N THR A 170 -12.87 -16.28 11.74
CA THR A 170 -12.34 -16.59 13.07
C THR A 170 -11.88 -15.30 13.72
N GLY A 171 -12.26 -15.11 14.99
CA GLY A 171 -11.78 -14.00 15.81
C GLY A 171 -10.26 -14.02 15.99
N ASN A 172 -9.73 -13.08 16.78
CA ASN A 172 -8.31 -12.69 16.97
C ASN A 172 -7.26 -13.81 17.28
N LYS A 173 -7.58 -15.09 17.15
CA LYS A 173 -6.74 -16.26 17.49
C LYS A 173 -6.51 -17.22 16.30
N ASN A 174 -6.47 -16.72 15.07
CA ASN A 174 -6.10 -17.54 13.93
C ASN A 174 -4.56 -17.76 13.89
N MET A 175 -4.12 -19.02 13.88
CA MET A 175 -2.69 -19.40 13.86
C MET A 175 -2.07 -19.45 12.46
N TRP A 176 -2.91 -19.40 11.43
CA TRP A 176 -2.50 -19.59 10.05
C TRP A 176 -1.93 -18.32 9.44
N THR A 177 -0.94 -18.48 8.59
CA THR A 177 -0.52 -17.49 7.61
C THR A 177 -0.98 -17.97 6.25
N SER A 178 -1.69 -17.14 5.49
CA SER A 178 -2.26 -17.55 4.20
C SER A 178 -1.92 -16.58 3.08
N GLY A 179 -1.91 -17.06 1.86
CA GLY A 179 -1.72 -16.22 0.68
C GLY A 179 -2.41 -16.78 -0.55
N LEU A 180 -2.56 -15.92 -1.55
CA LEU A 180 -3.08 -16.28 -2.87
C LEU A 180 -1.92 -16.42 -3.87
N VAL A 181 -2.16 -17.19 -4.92
CA VAL A 181 -1.33 -17.30 -6.10
C VAL A 181 -2.25 -17.22 -7.31
N PHE A 182 -1.91 -16.35 -8.27
CA PHE A 182 -2.67 -16.22 -9.51
C PHE A 182 -1.87 -16.81 -10.68
N GLY A 183 -2.52 -17.65 -11.47
CA GLY A 183 -1.96 -18.22 -12.70
C GLY A 183 -1.96 -17.26 -13.88
N GLY A 184 -1.57 -17.76 -15.05
CA GLY A 184 -1.68 -17.03 -16.31
C GLY A 184 -3.13 -16.65 -16.61
N GLY A 185 -3.40 -15.35 -16.81
CA GLY A 185 -4.75 -14.84 -17.06
C GLY A 185 -5.65 -14.70 -15.81
N GLU A 186 -5.21 -15.14 -14.63
CA GLU A 186 -5.93 -14.93 -13.37
C GLU A 186 -5.47 -13.63 -12.67
N GLY A 187 -6.26 -13.16 -11.70
CA GLY A 187 -5.85 -12.02 -10.89
C GLY A 187 -5.88 -10.67 -11.61
N ILE A 188 -6.63 -10.57 -12.70
CA ILE A 188 -6.76 -9.35 -13.49
C ILE A 188 -8.05 -8.64 -13.10
N VAL A 189 -7.94 -7.35 -12.75
CA VAL A 189 -9.08 -6.47 -12.44
C VAL A 189 -9.09 -5.28 -13.40
N GLY A 190 -10.27 -4.77 -13.73
CA GLY A 190 -10.42 -3.58 -14.57
C GLY A 190 -10.60 -2.32 -13.74
N LEU A 191 -9.86 -1.25 -14.05
CA LEU A 191 -10.18 0.11 -13.65
C LEU A 191 -10.88 0.79 -14.85
N GLU A 192 -12.20 0.76 -14.84
CA GLU A 192 -13.04 1.32 -15.90
C GLU A 192 -13.16 2.83 -15.75
N THR A 193 -12.88 3.55 -16.84
CA THR A 193 -13.04 5.01 -16.97
C THR A 193 -13.77 5.34 -18.27
N GLU A 194 -14.17 6.59 -18.47
CA GLU A 194 -14.71 7.05 -19.76
C GLU A 194 -13.69 6.97 -20.92
N TYR A 195 -12.40 6.85 -20.61
CA TYR A 195 -11.31 6.79 -21.60
C TYR A 195 -10.93 5.36 -22.01
N GLY A 196 -11.49 4.35 -21.32
CA GLY A 196 -11.17 2.93 -21.49
C GLY A 196 -11.04 2.22 -20.14
N THR A 197 -10.85 0.90 -20.20
CA THR A 197 -10.59 0.07 -19.01
C THR A 197 -9.10 -0.27 -18.94
N LEU A 198 -8.46 0.06 -17.82
CA LEU A 198 -7.10 -0.38 -17.52
C LEU A 198 -7.15 -1.74 -16.84
N HIS A 199 -6.69 -2.81 -17.49
CA HIS A 199 -6.57 -4.11 -16.87
C HIS A 199 -5.29 -4.17 -16.02
N ILE A 200 -5.45 -4.43 -14.73
CA ILE A 200 -4.39 -4.51 -13.74
C ILE A 200 -4.20 -5.96 -13.34
N LYS A 201 -3.03 -6.51 -13.65
CA LYS A 201 -2.58 -7.80 -13.10
C LYS A 201 -2.09 -7.59 -11.67
N LEU A 202 -2.76 -8.21 -10.70
CA LEU A 202 -2.44 -8.11 -9.28
C LEU A 202 -1.27 -9.03 -8.87
N LEU A 203 -0.55 -8.65 -7.82
CA LEU A 203 0.63 -9.37 -7.31
C LEU A 203 0.40 -9.91 -5.89
N PRO A 204 -0.44 -10.95 -5.70
CA PRO A 204 -0.87 -11.40 -4.38
C PRO A 204 0.25 -12.03 -3.54
N ASP A 205 1.26 -12.59 -4.18
CA ASP A 205 2.40 -13.20 -3.50
C ASP A 205 3.36 -12.13 -2.97
N CYS A 206 3.48 -10.99 -3.66
CA CYS A 206 4.39 -9.91 -3.28
C CYS A 206 3.75 -8.86 -2.37
N SER A 207 2.48 -8.52 -2.60
CA SER A 207 1.75 -7.47 -1.88
C SER A 207 0.38 -7.96 -1.40
N PRO A 208 0.34 -9.00 -0.55
CA PRO A 208 -0.91 -9.68 -0.17
C PRO A 208 -1.94 -8.77 0.53
N HIS A 209 -1.52 -7.84 1.39
CA HIS A 209 -2.44 -6.91 2.05
C HIS A 209 -3.03 -5.91 1.07
N SER A 210 -2.20 -5.39 0.17
CA SER A 210 -2.65 -4.51 -0.90
C SER A 210 -3.66 -5.20 -1.81
N VAL A 211 -3.37 -6.43 -2.24
CA VAL A 211 -4.29 -7.21 -3.07
C VAL A 211 -5.57 -7.55 -2.32
N ALA A 212 -5.50 -7.91 -1.04
CA ALA A 212 -6.70 -8.15 -0.22
C ALA A 212 -7.62 -6.93 -0.20
N TYR A 213 -7.06 -5.71 -0.06
CA TYR A 213 -7.83 -4.47 -0.13
C TYR A 213 -8.49 -4.27 -1.49
N ILE A 214 -7.78 -4.52 -2.60
CA ILE A 214 -8.38 -4.44 -3.95
C ILE A 214 -9.54 -5.44 -4.10
N LEU A 215 -9.42 -6.65 -3.56
CA LEU A 215 -10.50 -7.64 -3.59
C LEU A 215 -11.71 -7.21 -2.74
N GLU A 216 -11.50 -6.51 -1.63
CA GLU A 216 -12.59 -5.92 -0.84
C GLU A 216 -13.31 -4.81 -1.61
N LEU A 217 -12.56 -3.95 -2.31
CA LEU A 217 -13.16 -2.95 -3.20
C LEU A 217 -13.92 -3.59 -4.36
N LEU A 218 -13.41 -4.69 -4.92
CA LEU A 218 -14.04 -5.44 -6.01
C LEU A 218 -15.39 -6.07 -5.60
N ALA A 219 -15.57 -6.36 -4.32
CA ALA A 219 -16.83 -6.86 -3.78
C ALA A 219 -17.90 -5.76 -3.66
N LEU A 220 -17.52 -4.48 -3.70
CA LEU A 220 -18.46 -3.37 -3.73
C LEU A 220 -19.11 -3.22 -5.10
N ARG A 221 -20.37 -2.78 -5.11
CA ARG A 221 -21.06 -2.43 -6.37
C ARG A 221 -20.49 -1.18 -7.03
N HIS A 222 -20.02 -0.22 -6.21
CA HIS A 222 -19.45 1.06 -6.65
C HIS A 222 -18.34 1.48 -5.68
N CYS A 223 -17.22 1.97 -6.21
CA CYS A 223 -16.24 2.72 -5.42
C CYS A 223 -16.55 4.21 -5.54
N ALA A 224 -17.54 4.68 -4.78
CA ALA A 224 -17.85 6.09 -4.70
C ALA A 224 -16.68 6.82 -4.00
N GLY A 225 -15.84 7.53 -4.76
CA GLY A 225 -14.60 8.13 -4.27
C GLY A 225 -13.35 7.73 -5.06
N CYS A 226 -13.42 6.64 -5.84
CA CYS A 226 -12.32 6.25 -6.71
C CYS A 226 -12.21 7.17 -7.94
N HIS A 227 -11.05 7.78 -8.15
CA HIS A 227 -10.80 8.67 -9.29
C HIS A 227 -9.30 8.92 -9.50
N PHE A 228 -8.92 9.37 -10.70
CA PHE A 228 -7.64 10.03 -10.95
C PHE A 228 -7.80 11.55 -10.82
N TYR A 229 -6.83 12.22 -10.18
CA TYR A 229 -6.81 13.68 -10.04
C TYR A 229 -5.50 14.31 -10.51
N ARG A 230 -4.44 13.54 -10.72
CA ARG A 230 -3.13 14.04 -11.16
C ARG A 230 -2.69 13.30 -12.41
N ALA A 231 -2.18 14.05 -13.38
CA ALA A 231 -1.78 13.52 -14.67
C ALA A 231 -0.53 14.26 -15.14
N GLU A 232 0.56 13.51 -15.30
CA GLU A 232 1.83 14.04 -15.76
C GLU A 232 2.35 13.17 -16.89
N SER A 233 2.40 13.73 -18.10
CA SER A 233 2.96 13.04 -19.27
C SER A 233 4.46 12.74 -19.09
N ARG A 234 5.03 11.98 -20.03
CA ARG A 234 6.49 11.74 -20.08
C ARG A 234 7.32 12.99 -20.38
N GLY A 235 6.69 14.08 -20.84
CA GLY A 235 7.39 15.30 -21.25
C GLY A 235 8.54 14.99 -22.23
N ARG A 236 9.72 15.56 -21.96
CA ARG A 236 10.95 15.31 -22.72
C ARG A 236 11.99 14.49 -21.94
N SER A 237 11.60 13.96 -20.79
CA SER A 237 12.52 13.28 -19.86
C SER A 237 12.54 11.77 -20.03
N TRP A 238 11.52 11.18 -20.66
CA TRP A 238 11.47 9.74 -20.96
C TRP A 238 11.12 9.47 -22.42
N ASP A 239 11.65 8.36 -22.95
CA ASP A 239 11.40 7.88 -24.30
C ASP A 239 10.04 7.14 -24.44
N ALA A 240 9.73 6.70 -25.67
CA ALA A 240 8.52 5.96 -25.99
C ALA A 240 8.41 4.60 -25.26
N LYS A 241 9.52 4.03 -24.78
CA LYS A 241 9.57 2.80 -23.99
C LYS A 241 9.52 3.06 -22.47
N GLY A 242 9.56 4.33 -22.06
CA GLY A 242 9.60 4.74 -20.66
C GLY A 242 11.00 4.76 -20.07
N ASN A 243 12.08 4.70 -20.86
CA ASN A 243 13.44 4.84 -20.35
C ASN A 243 13.78 6.32 -20.17
N HIS A 244 14.49 6.63 -19.08
CA HIS A 244 14.94 7.99 -18.82
C HIS A 244 15.97 8.43 -19.87
N ILE A 245 15.79 9.63 -20.42
CA ILE A 245 16.70 10.22 -21.40
C ILE A 245 17.88 10.82 -20.64
N LYS A 246 19.10 10.51 -21.09
CA LYS A 246 20.33 10.99 -20.45
C LYS A 246 20.30 12.52 -20.27
N ASP A 247 20.78 12.99 -19.12
CA ASP A 247 20.90 14.41 -18.75
C ASP A 247 19.57 15.18 -18.65
N SER A 248 18.43 14.48 -18.65
CA SER A 248 17.10 15.07 -18.43
C SER A 248 16.76 15.18 -16.94
N SER A 249 15.77 16.03 -16.59
CA SER A 249 15.24 16.11 -15.22
C SER A 249 14.33 14.92 -14.92
N PHE A 250 14.42 14.36 -13.71
CA PHE A 250 13.50 13.33 -13.20
C PHE A 250 12.11 13.88 -12.80
N GLY A 251 11.87 15.15 -13.06
CA GLY A 251 10.56 15.78 -12.99
C GLY A 251 10.60 17.16 -12.35
N PRO A 252 9.45 17.85 -12.34
CA PRO A 252 8.26 17.55 -13.13
C PRO A 252 8.49 17.72 -14.65
N PRO A 253 7.76 17.00 -15.52
CA PRO A 253 6.72 16.03 -15.17
C PRO A 253 7.32 14.71 -14.65
N PHE A 254 6.58 13.94 -13.85
CA PHE A 254 7.01 12.66 -13.28
C PHE A 254 6.49 11.42 -14.03
N ALA A 255 5.93 11.57 -15.23
CA ALA A 255 5.46 10.46 -16.06
C ALA A 255 4.52 9.47 -15.32
N LEU A 256 3.43 9.99 -14.73
CA LEU A 256 2.48 9.19 -13.95
C LEU A 256 1.04 9.70 -14.08
N ILE A 257 0.08 8.82 -13.82
CA ILE A 257 -1.27 9.21 -13.40
C ILE A 257 -1.48 8.78 -11.96
N GLN A 258 -2.06 9.65 -11.13
CA GLN A 258 -2.25 9.43 -9.71
C GLN A 258 -3.70 9.72 -9.31
N GLY A 259 -4.20 8.92 -8.38
CA GLY A 259 -5.58 8.91 -7.95
C GLY A 259 -5.76 8.34 -6.54
N THR A 260 -7.01 8.20 -6.15
CA THR A 260 -7.43 7.65 -4.85
C THR A 260 -8.22 6.36 -5.07
N LEU A 261 -7.91 5.31 -4.30
CA LEU A 261 -8.74 4.11 -4.17
C LEU A 261 -9.37 4.09 -2.78
N ASP A 262 -10.34 4.95 -2.55
CA ASP A 262 -11.09 5.02 -1.30
C ASP A 262 -12.58 4.97 -1.61
N ALA A 263 -13.26 3.96 -1.08
CA ALA A 263 -14.68 3.75 -1.32
C ALA A 263 -15.49 4.25 -0.13
N GLN A 264 -16.44 5.15 -0.41
CA GLN A 264 -17.36 5.65 0.59
C GLN A 264 -18.06 4.50 1.33
N GLY A 265 -17.95 4.51 2.66
CA GLY A 265 -18.56 3.49 3.52
C GLY A 265 -17.66 2.31 3.87
N LEU A 266 -16.46 2.21 3.29
CA LEU A 266 -15.41 1.32 3.77
C LEU A 266 -14.28 2.14 4.40
N PRO A 267 -13.98 1.99 5.70
CA PRO A 267 -12.86 2.70 6.30
C PRO A 267 -11.54 2.19 5.70
N PHE A 268 -10.77 3.09 5.09
CA PHE A 268 -9.42 2.76 4.64
C PHE A 268 -8.46 2.68 5.83
N ASN A 269 -7.90 1.49 6.07
CA ASN A 269 -6.81 1.30 7.01
C ASN A 269 -5.48 1.42 6.26
N LYS A 270 -4.54 2.17 6.82
CA LYS A 270 -3.18 2.30 6.26
C LYS A 270 -2.59 0.93 5.98
N ILE A 271 -2.17 0.72 4.74
CA ILE A 271 -1.53 -0.53 4.32
C ILE A 271 -0.06 -0.46 4.70
N GLN A 272 0.41 -1.50 5.38
CA GLN A 272 1.84 -1.63 5.71
C GLN A 272 2.68 -1.74 4.44
N THR A 273 3.92 -1.27 4.48
CA THR A 273 4.83 -1.41 3.34
C THR A 273 5.11 -2.89 3.03
N GLU A 274 4.92 -3.29 1.77
CA GLU A 274 5.14 -4.67 1.31
C GLU A 274 6.29 -4.74 0.30
N HIS A 275 6.13 -5.45 -0.82
CA HIS A 275 7.15 -5.54 -1.86
C HIS A 275 7.34 -4.18 -2.55
N CYS A 276 8.56 -3.66 -2.48
CA CYS A 276 8.97 -2.39 -3.05
C CYS A 276 10.04 -2.60 -4.13
N PRO A 277 9.67 -3.13 -5.32
CA PRO A 277 10.59 -3.25 -6.43
C PRO A 277 10.88 -1.86 -7.03
N THR A 278 11.86 -1.80 -7.91
CA THR A 278 12.03 -0.63 -8.78
C THR A 278 10.77 -0.41 -9.61
N ILE A 279 10.28 0.83 -9.63
CA ILE A 279 9.12 1.22 -10.44
C ILE A 279 9.46 1.13 -11.92
N ARG A 280 8.64 0.39 -12.66
CA ARG A 280 8.72 0.25 -14.11
C ARG A 280 7.47 0.82 -14.76
N ARG A 281 7.54 1.07 -16.07
CA ARG A 281 6.37 1.46 -16.85
C ARG A 281 5.26 0.43 -16.66
N GLY A 282 4.06 0.89 -16.29
CA GLY A 282 2.90 0.08 -15.99
C GLY A 282 2.79 -0.36 -14.52
N SER A 283 3.79 -0.14 -13.67
CA SER A 283 3.67 -0.43 -12.23
C SER A 283 2.52 0.36 -11.61
N VAL A 284 1.72 -0.33 -10.78
CA VAL A 284 0.66 0.25 -9.96
C VAL A 284 1.09 0.16 -8.49
N ALA A 285 1.18 1.31 -7.83
CA ALA A 285 1.78 1.39 -6.50
C ALA A 285 1.10 2.40 -5.59
N TRP A 286 1.18 2.16 -4.28
CA TRP A 286 0.68 3.10 -3.29
C TRP A 286 1.60 4.32 -3.14
N VAL A 287 1.01 5.50 -2.97
CA VAL A 287 1.69 6.67 -2.42
C VAL A 287 1.63 6.55 -0.89
N GLY A 288 2.79 6.37 -0.26
CA GLY A 288 2.86 6.12 1.19
C GLY A 288 2.15 4.82 1.57
N SER A 289 1.16 4.90 2.46
CA SER A 289 0.39 3.76 2.96
C SER A 289 -1.01 3.65 2.32
N GLY A 290 -1.23 4.30 1.17
CA GLY A 290 -2.55 4.47 0.55
C GLY A 290 -3.47 5.45 1.30
N PRO A 291 -4.72 5.69 0.84
CA PRO A 291 -5.38 5.08 -0.33
C PRO A 291 -4.96 5.69 -1.68
N GLU A 292 -4.09 6.68 -1.63
CA GLU A 292 -3.50 7.31 -2.79
C GLU A 292 -2.60 6.34 -3.54
N PHE A 293 -2.75 6.25 -4.86
CA PHE A 293 -1.99 5.35 -5.72
C PHE A 293 -1.58 6.03 -7.02
N PHE A 294 -0.61 5.45 -7.71
CA PHE A 294 -0.23 5.88 -9.05
C PHE A 294 -0.04 4.71 -10.00
N ILE A 295 -0.20 5.01 -11.28
CA ILE A 295 0.21 4.17 -12.41
C ILE A 295 1.37 4.90 -13.09
N SER A 296 2.51 4.22 -13.18
CA SER A 296 3.69 4.81 -13.81
C SER A 296 3.66 4.64 -15.33
N LEU A 297 3.98 5.72 -16.05
CA LEU A 297 4.12 5.74 -17.51
C LEU A 297 5.58 5.52 -17.95
N ALA A 298 6.51 5.39 -16.99
CA ALA A 298 7.92 5.29 -17.25
C ALA A 298 8.68 4.44 -16.20
N ASN A 299 9.97 4.22 -16.43
CA ASN A 299 10.86 3.57 -15.49
C ASN A 299 11.46 4.62 -14.54
N HIS A 300 11.37 4.37 -13.23
CA HIS A 300 11.88 5.28 -12.20
C HIS A 300 12.89 4.55 -11.30
N GLU A 301 14.13 4.47 -11.77
CA GLU A 301 15.22 3.85 -11.00
C GLU A 301 15.65 4.72 -9.81
N GLU A 302 15.47 6.03 -9.94
CA GLU A 302 15.79 7.04 -8.93
C GLU A 302 14.88 6.97 -7.71
N TRP A 303 13.65 6.44 -7.87
CA TRP A 303 12.73 6.21 -6.76
C TRP A 303 13.09 4.99 -5.91
N LYS A 304 14.06 4.19 -6.35
CA LYS A 304 14.57 3.02 -5.63
C LYS A 304 13.41 2.11 -5.18
N LYS A 305 13.45 1.64 -3.93
CA LYS A 305 12.54 0.65 -3.33
C LYS A 305 11.57 1.34 -2.36
N SER A 306 10.97 2.45 -2.79
CA SER A 306 10.22 3.35 -1.89
C SER A 306 8.71 3.12 -1.89
N TYR A 307 8.17 2.41 -2.88
CA TYR A 307 6.74 2.28 -3.10
C TYR A 307 6.32 0.82 -3.13
N THR A 308 5.23 0.50 -2.42
CA THR A 308 4.63 -0.84 -2.47
C THR A 308 3.94 -1.01 -3.82
N VAL A 309 4.44 -1.93 -4.65
CA VAL A 309 3.83 -2.27 -5.95
C VAL A 309 2.88 -3.44 -5.75
N PHE A 310 1.61 -3.24 -6.07
CA PHE A 310 0.56 -4.26 -5.88
C PHE A 310 -0.01 -4.80 -7.20
N GLY A 311 0.35 -4.18 -8.32
CA GLY A 311 -0.06 -4.64 -9.63
C GLY A 311 0.72 -4.01 -10.78
N SER A 312 0.37 -4.42 -11.98
CA SER A 312 0.88 -3.85 -13.23
C SER A 312 -0.23 -3.76 -14.26
N VAL A 313 -0.32 -2.63 -14.97
CA VAL A 313 -1.20 -2.47 -16.13
C VAL A 313 -0.74 -3.42 -17.24
N LEU A 314 -1.70 -4.07 -17.92
CA LEU A 314 -1.38 -4.88 -19.10
C LEU A 314 -0.80 -4.00 -20.22
N PRO A 315 0.22 -4.45 -20.97
CA PRO A 315 0.90 -3.63 -21.97
C PRO A 315 -0.02 -2.97 -23.00
N GLU A 316 -1.06 -3.67 -23.45
CA GLU A 316 -2.08 -3.22 -24.40
C GLU A 316 -2.90 -2.03 -23.90
N ASP A 317 -3.14 -1.93 -22.59
CA ASP A 317 -3.94 -0.85 -21.99
C ASP A 317 -3.13 0.37 -21.60
N MET A 318 -1.79 0.31 -21.73
CA MET A 318 -0.95 1.47 -21.43
C MET A 318 -1.28 2.69 -22.32
N VAL A 319 -1.86 2.48 -23.50
CA VAL A 319 -2.37 3.57 -24.34
C VAL A 319 -3.48 4.37 -23.66
N ILE A 320 -4.29 3.74 -22.82
CA ILE A 320 -5.37 4.39 -22.05
C ILE A 320 -4.74 5.26 -20.95
N ALA A 321 -3.74 4.74 -20.24
CA ALA A 321 -3.03 5.51 -19.21
C ALA A 321 -2.33 6.74 -19.82
N GLU A 322 -1.71 6.57 -21.00
CA GLU A 322 -1.09 7.68 -21.74
C GLU A 322 -2.13 8.69 -22.24
N LYS A 323 -3.33 8.26 -22.63
CA LYS A 323 -4.45 9.14 -23.00
C LYS A 323 -4.92 9.99 -21.80
N ILE A 324 -5.09 9.38 -20.63
CA ILE A 324 -5.45 10.10 -19.39
C ILE A 324 -4.36 11.13 -19.02
N ALA A 325 -3.09 10.78 -19.22
CA ALA A 325 -1.95 11.66 -18.93
C ALA A 325 -1.85 12.91 -19.83
N GLN A 326 -2.64 12.97 -20.91
CA GLN A 326 -2.71 14.09 -21.85
C GLN A 326 -3.94 14.98 -21.64
N LEU A 327 -4.81 14.66 -20.67
CA LEU A 327 -5.99 15.47 -20.37
C LEU A 327 -5.60 16.87 -19.86
N PRO A 328 -6.49 17.87 -19.97
CA PRO A 328 -6.24 19.21 -19.46
C PRO A 328 -5.88 19.22 -17.97
N THR A 329 -4.79 19.93 -17.63
CA THR A 329 -4.31 20.07 -16.25
C THR A 329 -4.08 21.52 -15.89
N LYS A 330 -4.27 21.84 -14.61
CA LYS A 330 -3.84 23.08 -13.98
C LYS A 330 -2.57 22.83 -13.12
N PRO A 331 -1.65 23.80 -13.05
CA PRO A 331 -0.51 23.71 -12.15
C PRO A 331 -0.96 23.80 -10.69
N ASP A 332 -0.30 23.04 -9.82
CA ASP A 332 -0.41 23.11 -8.37
C ASP A 332 0.97 22.89 -7.72
N ALA A 333 1.13 23.13 -6.43
CA ALA A 333 2.41 22.97 -5.73
C ALA A 333 2.26 22.17 -4.44
N TRP A 334 2.86 20.98 -4.39
CA TRP A 334 2.82 20.09 -3.22
C TRP A 334 4.21 19.96 -2.63
N ASN A 335 4.38 20.34 -1.36
CA ASN A 335 5.68 20.36 -0.68
C ASN A 335 6.77 21.09 -1.50
N ASN A 336 6.41 22.23 -2.11
CA ASN A 336 7.27 23.02 -3.01
C ASN A 336 7.69 22.33 -4.32
N ILE A 337 7.00 21.26 -4.71
CA ILE A 337 7.16 20.60 -6.00
C ILE A 337 5.96 20.97 -6.88
N ASN A 338 6.21 21.55 -8.05
CA ASN A 338 5.16 21.84 -9.02
C ASN A 338 4.59 20.52 -9.55
N VAL A 339 3.27 20.39 -9.61
CA VAL A 339 2.58 19.21 -10.13
C VAL A 339 1.48 19.62 -11.10
N SER A 340 1.08 18.70 -11.98
CA SER A 340 -0.03 18.90 -12.91
C SER A 340 -1.26 18.14 -12.42
N VAL A 341 -2.24 18.89 -11.92
CA VAL A 341 -3.52 18.35 -11.43
C VAL A 341 -4.55 18.44 -12.54
N LEU A 342 -5.32 17.39 -12.76
CA LEU A 342 -6.39 17.37 -13.74
C LEU A 342 -7.40 18.49 -13.44
N GLU A 343 -7.84 19.19 -14.49
CA GLU A 343 -8.89 20.21 -14.35
C GLU A 343 -10.22 19.58 -13.91
N GLN A 344 -10.51 18.39 -14.43
CA GLN A 344 -11.63 17.54 -14.04
C GLN A 344 -11.08 16.17 -13.64
N THR A 345 -11.45 15.70 -12.46
CA THR A 345 -11.06 14.35 -12.03
C THR A 345 -11.67 13.31 -12.96
N VAL A 346 -10.98 12.19 -13.16
CA VAL A 346 -11.48 11.06 -13.96
C VAL A 346 -12.02 10.01 -12.99
N PRO A 347 -13.35 9.86 -12.84
CA PRO A 347 -13.93 8.81 -12.01
C PRO A 347 -13.51 7.45 -12.55
N LEU A 348 -13.28 6.50 -11.64
CA LEU A 348 -12.98 5.13 -12.01
C LEU A 348 -13.82 4.14 -11.23
N LYS A 349 -14.17 3.04 -11.87
CA LYS A 349 -14.86 1.90 -11.26
C LYS A 349 -13.96 0.68 -11.30
N ILE A 350 -13.82 0.02 -10.16
CA ILE A 350 -13.13 -1.26 -10.07
C ILE A 350 -14.11 -2.36 -10.44
N GLN A 351 -13.73 -3.23 -11.35
CA GLN A 351 -14.59 -4.32 -11.81
C GLN A 351 -13.82 -5.59 -12.17
N ARG A 352 -14.56 -6.70 -12.22
CA ARG A 352 -14.05 -7.97 -12.73
C ARG A 352 -13.97 -7.92 -14.25
N VAL A 353 -12.92 -8.48 -14.81
CA VAL A 353 -12.80 -8.66 -16.26
C VAL A 353 -13.72 -9.78 -16.69
N LYS A 354 -14.60 -9.51 -17.66
CA LYS A 354 -15.34 -10.55 -18.35
C LYS A 354 -14.43 -11.13 -19.41
N ILE A 355 -13.74 -12.22 -19.09
CA ILE A 355 -13.01 -12.98 -20.10
C ILE A 355 -14.07 -13.63 -20.99
N SER A 356 -14.23 -13.11 -22.20
CA SER A 356 -15.08 -13.76 -23.19
C SER A 356 -14.33 -15.00 -23.69
N SER A 357 -15.03 -16.14 -23.81
CA SER A 357 -14.45 -17.41 -24.26
C SER A 357 -13.82 -17.34 -25.67
N SER A 358 -14.00 -16.24 -26.40
CA SER A 358 -13.42 -15.96 -27.71
C SER A 358 -11.94 -15.55 -27.66
N ASP A 359 -11.44 -15.04 -26.53
CA ASP A 359 -10.06 -14.51 -26.44
C ASP A 359 -9.01 -15.60 -26.16
N MET A 360 -9.43 -16.83 -25.84
CA MET A 360 -8.52 -17.98 -25.67
C MET A 360 -8.07 -18.64 -26.99
N ASN A 361 -8.59 -18.21 -28.14
CA ASN A 361 -8.30 -18.83 -29.44
C ASN A 361 -7.38 -18.01 -30.36
N LEU A 362 -6.76 -16.92 -29.89
CA LEU A 362 -5.88 -16.10 -30.75
C LEU A 362 -4.40 -16.50 -30.74
N ASN A 363 -4.01 -17.58 -30.04
CA ASN A 363 -2.62 -18.08 -30.04
C ASN A 363 -2.50 -19.56 -30.42
N ALA A 364 -3.47 -20.11 -31.16
CA ALA A 364 -3.33 -21.40 -31.81
C ALA A 364 -3.23 -21.20 -33.33
N ASP A 365 -2.08 -20.69 -33.78
CA ASP A 365 -1.54 -20.90 -35.12
C ASP A 365 -0.01 -20.77 -35.10
#